data_AF-A0ABC8DFH3-F1
#
_entry.id   AF-A0ABC8DFH3-F1
#
_cell.length_a   1.000
_cell.length_b   1.000
_cell.length_c   1.000
_cell.angle_alpha   90.00
_cell.angle_beta   90.00
_cell.angle_gamma   90.00
#
_symmetry.space_group_name_H-M   'P 1'
#
loop_
_entity.id
_entity.type
_entity.pdbx_description
1 polymer ?
#
loop_
_entity_poly.entity_id
_entity_poly.type
_entity_poly.pdbx_seq_one_letter_code
_entity_poly.pdbx_strand_id
1 'polypeptide(L)'
;MELAKVIWHTEDLELALDNRGIKSTQQNIDILLNDPHFVQTLKQQSLECGREILDELILLYQKKLIRDDSNTTSLWTYGTETKHLKFQANDVWLEDIVVTLGFSDLSEFATDYSYHDSKKVFTLAQKDTKSGLMILGGDDEDEA
;
A
#
# COMPACT_ATOMS: atom_id res chain seq x y z
N MET A 1 0.11 26.21 -37.95
CA MET A 1 -0.81 25.15 -37.48
C MET A 1 -0.93 25.31 -35.99
N GLU A 2 -2.10 25.69 -35.49
CA GLU A 2 -2.36 25.71 -34.05
C GLU A 2 -2.56 24.26 -33.59
N LEU A 3 -1.70 23.78 -32.69
CA LEU A 3 -1.90 22.52 -32.01
C LEU A 3 -3.14 22.69 -31.11
N ALA A 4 -4.22 21.97 -31.42
CA ALA A 4 -5.39 21.92 -30.56
C ALA A 4 -4.94 21.49 -29.16
N LYS A 5 -5.10 22.37 -28.17
CA LYS A 5 -4.86 22.01 -26.77
C LYS A 5 -5.83 20.91 -26.39
N VAL A 6 -5.31 19.72 -26.12
CA VAL A 6 -6.09 18.60 -25.60
C VAL A 6 -6.60 19.01 -24.21
N ILE A 7 -7.91 19.10 -24.07
CA ILE A 7 -8.58 19.28 -22.78
C ILE A 7 -8.96 17.87 -22.33
N TRP A 8 -8.15 17.31 -21.44
CA TRP A 8 -8.47 16.04 -20.79
C TRP A 8 -9.59 16.27 -19.77
N HIS A 9 -10.61 15.43 -19.80
CA HIS A 9 -11.67 15.45 -18.79
C HIS A 9 -11.38 14.43 -17.70
N THR A 10 -11.91 14.66 -16.50
CA THR A 10 -11.81 13.71 -15.38
C THR A 10 -12.36 12.34 -15.75
N GLU A 11 -13.37 12.30 -16.63
CA GLU A 11 -13.99 11.07 -17.15
C GLU A 11 -12.99 10.19 -17.94
N ASP A 12 -12.03 10.79 -18.65
CA ASP A 12 -10.99 10.04 -19.39
C ASP A 12 -10.03 9.32 -18.43
N LEU A 13 -9.72 9.96 -17.29
CA LEU A 13 -8.91 9.38 -16.21
C LEU A 13 -9.68 8.27 -15.48
N GLU A 14 -10.96 8.48 -15.22
CA GLU A 14 -11.83 7.47 -14.58
C GLU A 14 -11.93 6.20 -15.43
N LEU A 15 -12.10 6.35 -16.74
CA LEU A 15 -12.12 5.24 -17.69
C LEU A 15 -10.79 4.50 -17.76
N ALA A 16 -9.67 5.20 -17.70
CA ALA A 16 -8.35 4.58 -17.75
C ALA A 16 -7.99 3.86 -16.44
N LEU A 17 -8.44 4.38 -15.30
CA LEU A 17 -8.37 3.67 -14.01
C LEU A 17 -9.21 2.38 -14.04
N ASP A 18 -10.45 2.46 -14.54
CA ASP A 18 -11.37 1.32 -14.61
C ASP A 18 -10.87 0.21 -15.55
N ASN A 19 -10.35 0.58 -16.73
CA ASN A 19 -9.70 -0.34 -17.66
C ASN A 19 -8.52 -1.12 -17.04
N ARG A 20 -7.91 -0.57 -15.99
CA ARG A 20 -6.78 -1.17 -15.26
C ARG A 20 -7.21 -1.87 -13.97
N GLY A 21 -8.51 -1.95 -13.68
CA GLY A 21 -9.04 -2.55 -12.46
C GLY A 21 -8.72 -1.74 -11.20
N ILE A 22 -8.35 -0.46 -11.35
CA ILE A 22 -8.11 0.46 -10.23
C ILE A 22 -9.41 1.21 -9.96
N LYS A 23 -9.82 1.30 -8.69
CA LYS A 23 -11.02 2.07 -8.35
C LYS A 23 -10.83 3.55 -8.72
N SER A 24 -11.75 4.06 -9.53
CA SER A 24 -11.85 5.46 -9.95
C SER A 24 -12.35 6.37 -8.81
N THR A 25 -11.63 6.42 -7.70
CA THR A 25 -11.95 7.30 -6.57
C THR A 25 -11.38 8.70 -6.79
N GLN A 26 -12.06 9.71 -6.24
CA GLN A 26 -11.57 11.10 -6.26
C GLN A 26 -10.14 11.22 -5.71
N GLN A 27 -9.79 10.45 -4.68
CA GLN A 27 -8.45 10.40 -4.12
C GLN A 27 -7.38 9.92 -5.12
N ASN A 28 -7.67 8.88 -5.91
CA ASN A 28 -6.74 8.36 -6.92
C ASN A 28 -6.56 9.35 -8.06
N ILE A 29 -7.64 10.02 -8.45
CA ILE A 29 -7.63 11.09 -9.44
C ILE A 29 -6.79 12.27 -8.94
N ASP A 30 -6.95 12.68 -7.68
CA ASP A 30 -6.17 13.74 -7.05
C ASP A 30 -4.68 13.38 -6.95
N ILE A 31 -4.31 12.13 -6.69
CA ILE A 31 -2.90 11.68 -6.69
C ILE A 31 -2.27 11.87 -8.07
N LEU A 32 -3.00 11.52 -9.13
CA LEU A 32 -2.54 11.67 -10.51
C LEU A 32 -2.43 13.15 -10.91
N LEU A 33 -3.45 13.96 -10.59
CA LEU A 33 -3.51 15.36 -10.99
C LEU A 33 -2.61 16.29 -10.17
N ASN A 34 -2.25 15.90 -8.94
CA ASN A 34 -1.28 16.64 -8.13
C ASN A 34 0.17 16.33 -8.52
N ASP A 35 0.41 15.36 -9.39
CA ASP A 35 1.76 15.07 -9.87
C ASP A 35 2.11 15.93 -11.11
N PRO A 36 3.10 16.84 -11.00
CA PRO A 36 3.43 17.76 -12.08
C PRO A 36 4.02 17.05 -13.30
N HIS A 37 4.64 15.88 -13.14
CA HIS A 37 5.20 15.10 -14.24
C HIS A 37 4.09 14.40 -15.04
N PHE A 38 3.08 13.86 -14.34
CA PHE A 38 1.87 13.30 -14.94
C PHE A 38 1.12 14.35 -15.78
N VAL A 39 0.86 15.53 -15.20
CA VAL A 39 0.13 16.62 -15.87
C VAL A 39 0.93 17.20 -17.05
N GLN A 40 2.26 17.31 -16.94
CA GLN A 40 3.08 17.79 -18.06
C GLN A 40 3.12 16.80 -19.22
N THR A 41 3.26 15.50 -18.94
CA THR A 41 3.30 14.45 -19.96
C THR A 41 1.98 14.38 -20.72
N LEU A 42 0.85 14.49 -20.02
CA LEU A 42 -0.49 14.59 -20.63
C LEU A 42 -0.68 15.84 -21.50
N LYS A 43 -0.04 16.96 -21.16
CA LYS A 43 -0.13 18.21 -21.94
C LYS A 43 0.75 18.22 -23.19
N GLN A 44 1.82 17.42 -23.23
CA GLN A 44 2.82 17.45 -24.30
C GLN A 44 2.52 16.49 -25.46
N GLN A 45 1.67 15.47 -25.27
CA GLN A 45 1.49 14.37 -26.22
C GLN A 45 0.11 14.40 -26.91
N SER A 46 0.08 14.15 -28.22
CA SER A 46 -1.08 14.36 -29.12
C SER A 46 -2.09 13.19 -29.11
N LEU A 47 -3.32 13.47 -29.58
CA LEU A 47 -4.54 12.66 -29.56
C LEU A 47 -4.41 11.17 -29.92
N GLU A 48 -3.49 10.78 -30.82
CA GLU A 48 -3.39 9.39 -31.31
C GLU A 48 -2.71 8.43 -30.32
N CYS A 49 -1.77 8.91 -29.50
CA CYS A 49 -1.09 8.07 -28.49
C CYS A 49 -1.50 8.43 -27.05
N GLY A 50 -2.34 9.46 -26.86
CA GLY A 50 -2.67 9.97 -25.53
C GLY A 50 -3.29 8.94 -24.60
N ARG A 51 -4.06 7.97 -25.14
CA ARG A 51 -4.68 6.92 -24.34
C ARG A 51 -3.70 5.84 -23.90
N GLU A 52 -2.81 5.41 -24.80
CA GLU A 52 -1.73 4.47 -24.48
C GLU A 52 -0.76 5.06 -23.45
N ILE A 53 -0.46 6.36 -23.57
CA ILE A 53 0.41 7.07 -22.61
C ILE A 53 -0.29 7.26 -21.27
N LEU A 54 -1.59 7.56 -21.24
CA LEU A 54 -2.38 7.62 -20.01
C LEU A 54 -2.35 6.27 -19.28
N ASP A 55 -2.50 5.19 -20.05
CA ASP A 55 -2.41 3.80 -19.59
C ASP A 55 -1.02 3.44 -19.03
N GLU A 56 0.06 3.84 -19.72
CA GLU A 56 1.45 3.65 -19.25
C GLU A 56 1.78 4.51 -18.02
N LEU A 57 1.29 5.75 -17.97
CA LEU A 57 1.46 6.62 -16.81
C LEU A 57 0.71 6.05 -15.61
N ILE A 58 -0.54 5.61 -15.76
CA ILE A 58 -1.27 4.93 -14.68
C ILE A 58 -0.52 3.67 -14.22
N LEU A 59 0.14 2.94 -15.11
CA LEU A 59 0.98 1.80 -14.75
C LEU A 59 2.19 2.20 -13.89
N LEU A 60 2.84 3.33 -14.18
CA LEU A 60 3.91 3.88 -13.34
C LEU A 60 3.42 4.30 -11.95
N TYR A 61 2.19 4.79 -11.88
CA TYR A 61 1.53 5.16 -10.62
C TYR A 61 0.77 3.99 -9.98
N GLN A 62 0.74 2.81 -10.61
CA GLN A 62 -0.08 1.68 -10.16
C GLN A 62 0.26 1.28 -8.73
N LYS A 63 1.55 1.27 -8.34
CA LYS A 63 1.98 1.01 -6.95
C LYS A 63 1.58 2.07 -5.91
N LYS A 64 1.26 3.29 -6.36
CA LYS A 64 0.76 4.38 -5.50
C LYS A 64 -0.77 4.43 -5.48
N LEU A 65 -1.42 4.07 -6.60
CA LEU A 65 -2.87 4.16 -6.82
C LEU A 65 -3.60 2.90 -6.36
N ILE A 66 -3.07 1.74 -6.73
CA ILE A 66 -3.19 0.55 -5.92
C ILE A 66 -2.20 0.85 -4.81
N ARG A 67 -2.69 1.37 -3.67
CA ARG A 67 -1.94 1.07 -2.44
C ARG A 67 -1.75 -0.43 -2.51
N ASP A 68 -0.54 -0.86 -2.79
CA ASP A 68 -0.12 -2.19 -2.44
C ASP A 68 -0.17 -2.16 -0.91
N ASP A 69 -1.38 -2.32 -0.36
CA ASP A 69 -1.68 -2.41 1.08
C ASP A 69 -1.01 -3.67 1.69
N SER A 70 -0.15 -4.34 0.91
CA SER A 70 0.84 -5.33 1.31
C SER A 70 2.15 -4.73 1.81
N ASN A 71 2.21 -3.43 2.09
CA ASN A 71 3.10 -2.97 3.14
C ASN A 71 2.59 -3.61 4.43
N THR A 72 3.27 -4.68 4.81
CA THR A 72 2.86 -5.58 5.86
C THR A 72 4.11 -6.00 6.60
N THR A 73 4.17 -5.62 7.86
CA THR A 73 5.32 -5.81 8.70
C THR A 73 5.30 -7.22 9.27
N SER A 74 6.38 -7.97 9.03
CA SER A 74 6.59 -9.26 9.65
C SER A 74 7.21 -9.10 11.04
N LEU A 75 6.57 -9.69 12.04
CA LEU A 75 7.01 -9.68 13.44
C LEU A 75 7.21 -11.10 13.96
N TRP A 76 8.11 -11.24 14.93
CA TRP A 76 8.33 -12.50 15.64
C TRP A 76 7.80 -12.43 17.07
N THR A 77 7.11 -13.48 17.51
CA THR A 77 6.66 -13.65 18.89
C THR A 77 6.77 -15.11 19.31
N TYR A 78 6.92 -15.42 20.60
CA TYR A 78 6.77 -16.80 21.07
C TYR A 78 5.31 -17.27 20.98
N GLY A 79 5.08 -18.34 20.22
CA GLY A 79 3.82 -19.08 20.17
C GLY A 79 3.59 -19.95 21.42
N THR A 80 4.66 -20.45 22.05
CA THR A 80 4.69 -21.19 23.34
C THR A 80 6.03 -20.94 24.06
N GLU A 81 6.25 -21.40 25.30
CA GLU A 81 7.50 -21.18 26.08
C GLU A 81 8.81 -21.55 25.34
N THR A 82 8.73 -22.34 24.26
CA THR A 82 9.89 -22.84 23.52
C THR A 82 9.84 -22.63 22.00
N LYS A 83 8.81 -21.96 21.44
CA LYS A 83 8.65 -21.82 19.98
C LYS A 83 8.41 -20.39 19.54
N HIS A 84 9.20 -19.89 18.58
CA HIS A 84 8.93 -18.63 17.90
C HIS A 84 7.95 -18.84 16.74
N LEU A 85 7.07 -17.87 16.57
CA LEU A 85 6.08 -17.76 15.53
C LEU A 85 6.29 -16.44 14.80
N LYS A 86 6.39 -16.52 13.48
CA LYS A 86 6.43 -15.36 12.60
C LYS A 86 5.01 -15.05 12.16
N PHE A 87 4.60 -13.80 12.30
CA PHE A 87 3.30 -13.34 11.85
C PHE A 87 3.40 -12.00 11.14
N GLN A 88 2.36 -11.68 10.39
CA GLN A 88 2.25 -10.48 9.59
C GLN A 88 0.93 -9.80 9.93
N ALA A 89 0.95 -8.48 10.01
CA ALA A 89 -0.23 -7.65 10.18
C ALA A 89 -0.23 -6.54 9.13
N ASN A 90 -1.41 -5.98 8.87
CA ASN A 90 -1.57 -4.81 8.00
C ASN A 90 -0.88 -3.60 8.62
N ASP A 91 -0.05 -2.88 7.84
CA ASP A 91 0.74 -1.76 8.36
C ASP A 91 -0.13 -0.60 8.87
N VAL A 92 -1.24 -0.29 8.20
CA VAL A 92 -2.15 0.79 8.64
C VAL A 92 -2.72 0.47 10.02
N TRP A 93 -3.15 -0.78 10.22
CA TRP A 93 -3.60 -1.21 11.55
C TRP A 93 -2.45 -1.23 12.56
N LEU A 94 -1.26 -1.66 12.15
CA LEU A 94 -0.10 -1.75 13.05
C LEU A 94 0.40 -0.38 13.48
N GLU A 95 0.36 0.65 12.62
CA GLU A 95 0.67 2.05 12.96
C GLU A 95 -0.17 2.53 14.16
N ASP A 96 -1.49 2.30 14.12
CA ASP A 96 -2.41 2.68 15.20
C ASP A 96 -2.08 1.96 16.52
N ILE A 97 -1.71 0.67 16.44
CA ILE A 97 -1.36 -0.13 17.61
C ILE A 97 -0.01 0.27 18.18
N VAL A 98 0.97 0.55 17.33
CA VAL A 98 2.34 0.92 17.73
C VAL A 98 2.36 2.26 18.47
N VAL A 99 1.57 3.23 18.02
CA VAL A 99 1.35 4.49 18.77
C VAL A 99 0.70 4.22 20.12
N THR A 100 -0.27 3.30 20.18
CA THR A 100 -0.94 2.90 21.43
C THR A 100 0.03 2.21 22.42
N LEU A 101 1.06 1.54 21.90
CA LEU A 101 2.12 0.91 22.69
C LEU A 101 3.21 1.90 23.15
N GLY A 102 3.16 3.16 22.69
CA GLY A 102 4.05 4.25 23.13
C GLY A 102 5.27 4.49 22.23
N PHE A 103 5.30 3.90 21.04
CA PHE A 103 6.31 4.17 20.02
C PHE A 103 5.87 5.32 19.12
N SER A 104 6.83 6.01 18.50
CA SER A 104 6.55 7.16 17.62
C SER A 104 5.98 6.71 16.27
N ASP A 105 6.53 5.64 15.69
CA ASP A 105 6.12 5.10 14.40
C ASP A 105 6.55 3.63 14.20
N LEU A 106 6.13 3.03 13.08
CA LEU A 106 6.48 1.65 12.70
C LEU A 106 7.98 1.42 12.53
N SER A 107 8.75 2.44 12.12
CA SER A 107 10.19 2.31 11.90
C SER A 107 10.92 2.16 13.23
N GLU A 108 10.56 2.97 14.23
CA GLU A 108 11.06 2.83 15.62
C GLU A 108 10.63 1.50 16.21
N PHE A 109 9.37 1.10 15.99
CA PHE A 109 8.90 -0.19 16.46
C PHE A 109 9.70 -1.34 15.85
N ALA A 110 9.89 -1.35 14.53
CA ALA A 110 10.59 -2.42 13.81
C ALA A 110 12.05 -2.63 14.25
N THR A 111 12.70 -1.62 14.86
CA THR A 111 14.07 -1.72 15.38
C THR A 111 14.14 -2.08 16.85
N ASP A 112 13.17 -1.66 17.66
CA ASP A 112 13.28 -1.69 19.13
C ASP A 112 12.16 -2.46 19.85
N TYR A 113 11.27 -3.15 19.11
CA TYR A 113 10.20 -3.92 19.73
C TYR A 113 10.76 -5.07 20.59
N SER A 114 10.26 -5.17 21.83
CA SER A 114 10.56 -6.32 22.68
C SER A 114 9.62 -7.49 22.39
N TYR A 115 9.97 -8.67 22.90
CA TYR A 115 9.06 -9.82 22.91
C TYR A 115 7.68 -9.48 23.51
N HIS A 116 7.65 -8.71 24.59
CA HIS A 116 6.39 -8.34 25.24
C HIS A 116 5.52 -7.48 24.33
N ASP A 117 6.14 -6.66 23.48
CA ASP A 117 5.44 -5.78 22.56
C ASP A 117 4.92 -6.56 21.36
N SER A 118 5.72 -7.44 20.75
CA SER A 118 5.25 -8.31 19.66
C SER A 118 4.15 -9.28 20.11
N LYS A 119 4.20 -9.79 21.35
CA LYS A 119 3.12 -10.61 21.93
C LYS A 119 1.82 -9.83 22.12
N LYS A 120 1.90 -8.57 22.56
CA LYS A 120 0.72 -7.70 22.69
C LYS A 120 0.10 -7.45 21.32
N VAL A 121 0.92 -7.07 20.33
CA VAL A 121 0.47 -6.88 18.95
C VAL A 121 -0.23 -8.14 18.43
N PHE A 122 0.39 -9.31 18.59
CA PHE A 122 -0.21 -10.59 18.18
C PHE A 122 -1.58 -10.84 18.84
N THR A 123 -1.68 -10.64 20.15
CA THR A 123 -2.91 -10.85 20.91
C THR A 123 -4.02 -9.88 20.48
N LEU A 124 -3.66 -8.64 20.15
CA LEU A 124 -4.59 -7.63 19.61
C LEU A 124 -5.03 -8.02 18.20
N ALA A 125 -4.10 -8.46 17.36
CA ALA A 125 -4.39 -8.86 15.99
C ALA A 125 -5.33 -10.08 15.93
N GLN A 126 -5.18 -11.05 16.82
CA GLN A 126 -6.10 -12.19 16.92
C GLN A 126 -7.56 -11.80 17.24
N LYS A 127 -7.76 -10.64 17.89
CA LYS A 127 -9.09 -10.17 18.32
C LYS A 127 -9.71 -9.17 17.35
N ASP A 128 -8.94 -8.67 16.40
CA ASP A 128 -9.36 -7.64 15.45
C ASP A 128 -9.27 -8.15 14.01
N THR A 129 -10.41 -8.26 13.34
CA THR A 129 -10.48 -8.71 11.94
C THR A 129 -9.85 -7.71 10.97
N LYS A 130 -9.65 -6.45 11.36
CA LYS A 130 -8.97 -5.43 10.55
C LYS A 130 -7.45 -5.56 10.56
N SER A 131 -6.91 -6.35 11.48
CA SER A 131 -5.46 -6.53 11.62
C SER A 131 -4.82 -7.21 10.42
N GLY A 132 -5.60 -7.93 9.60
CA GLY A 132 -5.06 -8.72 8.50
C GLY A 132 -4.07 -9.79 8.95
N LEU A 133 -4.21 -10.28 10.20
CA LEU A 133 -3.27 -11.22 10.81
C LEU A 133 -3.07 -12.46 9.92
N MET A 134 -1.83 -12.70 9.53
CA MET A 134 -1.41 -13.89 8.82
C MET A 134 -0.25 -14.55 9.56
N ILE A 135 -0.35 -15.84 9.83
CA ILE A 135 0.73 -16.64 10.40
C ILE A 135 1.63 -17.08 9.25
N LEU A 136 2.90 -16.68 9.29
CA LEU A 136 3.87 -16.92 8.22
C LEU A 136 4.69 -18.20 8.42
N GLY A 137 4.79 -18.68 9.67
CA GLY A 137 5.53 -19.89 10.01
C GLY A 137 5.99 -19.91 11.45
N GLY A 138 6.66 -20.98 11.84
CA GLY A 138 7.34 -21.12 13.14
C GLY A 138 8.69 -21.81 12.98
N ASP A 139 9.51 -21.82 14.04
CA ASP A 139 10.86 -22.41 14.04
C ASP A 139 10.94 -23.89 13.57
N ASP A 140 9.81 -24.59 13.39
CA ASP A 140 9.77 -25.97 12.88
C ASP A 140 9.85 -26.05 11.34
N GLU A 141 9.87 -24.94 10.59
CA GLU A 141 9.85 -24.93 9.10
C GLU A 141 11.23 -24.82 8.43
N ASP A 142 12.30 -25.27 9.09
CA ASP A 142 13.62 -25.52 8.47
C ASP A 142 13.96 -27.01 8.29
N GLU A 143 13.00 -27.93 8.50
CA GLU A 143 13.15 -29.34 8.12
C GLU A 143 11.93 -29.87 7.33
N ALA A 144 11.91 -29.64 6.01
CA ALA A 144 11.24 -30.52 5.02
C ALA A 144 11.76 -30.29 3.59
#